data_AF-A0A512TKS1-F1
#
_entry.id   AF-A0A512TKS1-F1
#
_cell.length_a   1.000
_cell.length_b   1.000
_cell.length_c   1.000
_cell.angle_alpha   90.00
_cell.angle_beta   90.00
_cell.angle_gamma   90.00
#
_symmetry.space_group_name_H-M   'P 1'
#
loop_
_entity.id
_entity.type
_entity.pdbx_description
1 polymer ?
#
loop_
_entity_poly.entity_id
_entity_poly.type
_entity_poly.pdbx_seq_one_letter_code
_entity_poly.pdbx_strand_id
1 'polypeptide(L)'
;MPEVLDVTLTLIQSILFQYTVSCCSEEREIKNDLIIIMSSFIVNYWLVKLTEYLSVLSILNILWHFLLMSIVYYVYKNDKKIRIVNCSIFYIFNCSMIIIVSNVLNLFMNLIDYEGNKILLIMKLYFILYIFLSVVYILKIKNICDFFIQNEKVNSIVTCSFIIEFILAVSNGNFFKESSFTIDLSLLIGQMFIVITSCYFFILYIKSKRVFQANKSLEIKNLELKNIKDKHAEVIAYLQKIYSLGDKEQVGIILKEIINGNEDIICGKNTEDETSLINVILKNAINKGITVNCDTGFDISLIEMNELELYRIITNIVNNAVRVLKDIKNPTINIRIYKINMQAGIEIENNGPMIVEKNIRKIFEHGFTTKENSDSSHGYGLSIVKELIENSNGTIEVISTELKTIFKIVLPAKCNNV
;
A
#
# COMPACT_ATOMS: atom_id res chain seq x y z
N MET A 1 38.11 15.14 51.23
CA MET A 1 37.68 15.68 49.92
C MET A 1 37.10 14.66 48.92
N PRO A 2 37.16 13.32 49.09
CA PRO A 2 36.42 12.38 48.23
C PRO A 2 34.89 12.52 48.39
N GLU A 3 34.40 12.57 49.62
CA GLU A 3 32.95 12.68 49.90
C GLU A 3 32.30 13.93 49.28
N VAL A 4 33.03 15.05 49.23
CA VAL A 4 32.55 16.28 48.60
C VAL A 4 32.42 16.09 47.09
N LEU A 5 33.40 15.45 46.45
CA LEU A 5 33.34 15.14 45.02
C LEU A 5 32.15 14.22 44.70
N ASP A 6 31.92 13.18 45.52
CA ASP A 6 30.81 12.23 45.32
C ASP A 6 29.44 12.90 45.47
N VAL A 7 29.27 13.75 46.48
CA VAL A 7 28.02 14.52 46.67
C VAL A 7 27.79 15.48 45.49
N THR A 8 28.82 16.18 45.04
CA THR A 8 28.70 17.11 43.91
C THR A 8 28.38 16.38 42.60
N LEU A 9 28.99 15.22 42.37
CA LEU A 9 28.72 14.38 41.21
C LEU A 9 27.28 13.85 41.22
N THR A 10 26.80 13.39 42.38
CA THR A 10 25.42 12.92 42.57
C THR A 10 24.41 14.03 42.26
N LEU A 11 24.70 15.26 42.70
CA LEU A 11 23.86 16.42 42.40
C LEU A 11 23.83 16.73 40.89
N ILE A 12 24.99 16.71 40.23
CA ILE A 12 25.09 16.92 38.77
C ILE A 12 24.30 15.84 38.02
N GLN A 13 24.43 14.57 38.44
CA GLN A 13 23.69 13.44 37.88
C GLN A 13 22.17 13.63 38.00
N SER A 14 21.68 14.07 39.16
CA SER A 14 20.25 14.32 39.39
C SER A 14 19.69 15.45 38.52
N ILE A 15 20.47 16.52 38.30
CA ILE A 15 20.08 17.61 37.41
C ILE A 15 20.06 17.13 35.96
N LEU A 16 21.11 16.41 35.53
CA LEU A 16 21.22 15.86 34.19
C LEU A 16 20.11 14.85 33.88
N PHE A 17 19.74 14.06 34.89
CA PHE A 17 18.63 13.10 34.83
C PHE A 17 17.32 13.82 34.56
N GLN A 18 16.97 14.80 35.38
CA GLN A 18 15.74 15.57 35.20
C GLN A 18 15.72 16.26 33.84
N TYR A 19 16.83 16.88 33.43
CA TYR A 19 16.92 17.52 32.12
C TYR A 19 16.59 16.54 30.99
N THR A 20 17.17 15.33 31.05
CA THR A 20 16.90 14.29 30.05
C THR A 20 15.43 13.89 30.04
N VAL A 21 14.84 13.64 31.22
CA VAL A 21 13.43 13.24 31.35
C VAL A 21 12.49 14.29 30.73
N SER A 22 12.82 15.57 30.83
CA SER A 22 11.95 16.66 30.38
C SER A 22 12.31 17.25 28.99
N CYS A 23 13.43 16.89 28.37
CA CYS A 23 13.92 17.56 27.14
C CYS A 23 13.05 17.39 25.88
N CYS A 24 12.24 16.32 25.81
CA CYS A 24 11.38 15.98 24.66
C CYS A 24 9.89 15.88 25.02
N SER A 25 9.48 16.39 26.19
CA SER A 25 8.05 16.47 26.53
C SER A 25 7.45 17.76 26.00
N GLU A 26 6.20 17.69 25.53
CA GLU A 26 5.47 18.85 25.00
C GLU A 26 5.10 19.83 26.12
N GLU A 27 4.84 19.31 27.32
CA GLU A 27 4.47 20.12 28.49
C GLU A 27 5.56 20.14 29.56
N ARG A 28 5.90 21.36 30.02
CA ARG A 28 6.91 21.56 31.07
C ARG A 28 6.24 21.72 32.44
N GLU A 29 6.46 20.74 33.31
CA GLU A 29 5.89 20.69 34.66
C GLU A 29 6.94 21.09 35.72
N ILE A 30 7.23 22.38 35.87
CA ILE A 30 8.35 22.91 36.69
C ILE A 30 8.34 22.40 38.15
N LYS A 31 7.16 22.27 38.78
CA LYS A 31 7.04 21.72 40.14
C LYS A 31 7.50 20.26 40.20
N ASN A 32 7.14 19.49 39.18
CA ASN A 32 7.48 18.07 39.07
C ASN A 32 8.95 17.87 38.71
N ASP A 33 9.52 18.76 37.89
CA ASP A 33 10.96 18.80 37.63
C ASP A 33 11.77 18.90 38.94
N LEU A 34 11.39 19.80 39.86
CA LEU A 34 12.02 19.93 41.18
C LEU A 34 11.89 18.67 42.03
N ILE A 35 10.70 18.06 42.05
CA ILE A 35 10.46 16.79 42.78
C ILE A 35 11.36 15.68 42.23
N ILE A 36 11.56 15.59 40.92
CA ILE A 36 12.44 14.60 40.30
C ILE A 36 13.91 14.84 40.65
N ILE A 37 14.38 16.09 40.66
CA ILE A 37 15.76 16.40 41.08
C ILE A 37 15.97 15.97 42.53
N MET A 38 15.05 16.35 43.43
CA MET A 38 15.18 16.00 44.85
C MET A 38 15.09 14.51 45.09
N SER A 39 14.09 13.84 44.52
CA SER A 39 13.90 12.39 44.69
C SER A 39 15.05 11.58 44.10
N SER A 40 15.53 11.92 42.89
CA SER A 40 16.69 11.24 42.30
C SER A 40 17.96 11.47 43.10
N PHE A 41 18.18 12.68 43.66
CA PHE A 41 19.32 12.95 44.52
C PHE A 41 19.28 12.11 45.80
N ILE A 42 18.14 12.07 46.48
CA ILE A 42 17.95 11.25 47.69
C ILE A 42 18.21 9.77 47.36
N VAL A 43 17.61 9.26 46.30
CA VAL A 43 17.76 7.85 45.89
C VAL A 43 19.21 7.51 45.56
N ASN A 44 19.90 8.35 44.78
CA ASN A 44 21.29 8.11 44.38
C ASN A 44 22.27 8.28 45.56
N TYR A 45 22.06 9.29 46.41
CA TYR A 45 22.90 9.50 47.60
C TYR A 45 22.80 8.32 48.57
N TRP A 46 21.58 7.86 48.86
CA TRP A 46 21.38 6.70 49.72
C TRP A 46 21.85 5.42 49.05
N LEU A 47 21.79 5.28 47.72
CA LEU A 47 22.41 4.14 47.02
C LEU A 47 23.85 3.98 47.45
N VAL A 48 24.66 5.03 47.21
CA VAL A 48 26.11 5.01 47.43
C VAL A 48 26.39 4.63 48.89
N LYS A 49 25.66 5.21 49.84
CA LYS A 49 25.81 4.89 51.27
C LYS A 49 25.39 3.47 51.62
N LEU A 50 24.30 2.97 51.04
CA LEU A 50 23.82 1.61 51.28
C LEU A 50 24.78 0.57 50.69
N THR A 51 25.38 0.87 49.53
CA THR A 51 26.39 0.02 48.88
C THR A 51 27.71 -0.06 49.64
N GLU A 52 28.05 0.96 50.43
CA GLU A 52 29.21 0.90 51.34
C GLU A 52 28.96 -0.05 52.53
N TYR A 53 27.70 -0.20 52.94
CA TYR A 53 27.33 -0.93 54.16
C TYR A 53 26.88 -2.38 53.91
N LEU A 54 26.24 -2.64 52.77
CA LEU A 54 25.70 -3.94 52.41
C LEU A 54 26.58 -4.64 51.37
N SER A 55 26.86 -5.92 51.59
CA SER A 55 27.53 -6.82 50.63
C SER A 55 26.62 -7.26 49.47
N VAL A 56 25.55 -6.51 49.18
CA VAL A 56 24.49 -6.85 48.21
C VAL A 56 24.46 -5.81 47.08
N LEU A 57 25.57 -5.64 46.39
CA LEU A 57 25.78 -4.56 45.42
C LEU A 57 25.07 -4.83 44.09
N SER A 58 25.06 -6.08 43.68
CA SER A 58 24.49 -6.55 42.41
C SER A 58 22.97 -6.34 42.31
N ILE A 59 22.21 -6.79 43.31
CA ILE A 59 20.74 -6.71 43.35
C ILE A 59 20.27 -5.25 43.48
N LEU A 60 20.98 -4.46 44.28
CA LEU A 60 20.63 -3.07 44.53
C LEU A 60 20.68 -2.25 43.24
N ASN A 61 21.68 -2.47 42.39
CA ASN A 61 21.80 -1.77 41.11
C ASN A 61 20.60 -2.02 40.18
N ILE A 62 20.08 -3.25 40.12
CA ILE A 62 18.93 -3.62 39.25
C ILE A 62 17.63 -2.97 39.75
N LEU A 63 17.42 -2.94 41.07
CA LEU A 63 16.22 -2.34 41.66
C LEU A 63 16.18 -0.81 41.43
N TRP A 64 17.33 -0.18 41.16
CA TRP A 64 17.47 1.27 41.21
C TRP A 64 16.95 1.96 39.97
N HIS A 65 17.26 1.44 38.79
CA HIS A 65 16.66 1.95 37.58
C HIS A 65 15.14 1.74 37.59
N PHE A 66 14.66 0.59 38.08
CA PHE A 66 13.23 0.35 38.25
C PHE A 66 12.56 1.37 39.19
N LEU A 67 13.23 1.74 40.28
CA LEU A 67 12.73 2.74 41.23
C LEU A 67 12.68 4.15 40.63
N LEU A 68 13.73 4.58 39.92
CA LEU A 68 13.75 5.86 39.21
C LEU A 68 12.65 5.95 38.14
N MET A 69 12.46 4.87 37.37
CA MET A 69 11.39 4.75 36.38
C MET A 69 10.00 4.84 37.02
N SER A 70 9.82 4.19 38.17
CA SER A 70 8.57 4.25 38.94
C SER A 70 8.28 5.66 39.44
N ILE A 71 9.29 6.37 39.96
CA ILE A 71 9.16 7.77 40.39
C ILE A 71 8.71 8.64 39.21
N VAL A 72 9.37 8.54 38.05
CA VAL A 72 8.99 9.28 36.83
C VAL A 72 7.55 8.99 36.42
N TYR A 73 7.11 7.73 36.48
CA TYR A 73 5.76 7.32 36.11
C TYR A 73 4.65 7.89 37.02
N TYR A 74 4.92 8.02 38.32
CA TYR A 74 3.96 8.53 39.30
C TYR A 74 3.96 10.05 39.40
N VAL A 75 5.13 10.71 39.24
CA VAL A 75 5.26 12.16 39.37
C VAL A 75 4.67 12.89 38.16
N TYR A 76 4.98 12.45 36.94
CA TYR A 76 4.46 13.10 35.74
C TYR A 76 3.10 12.53 35.33
N LYS A 77 2.18 13.41 34.96
CA LYS A 77 0.86 13.02 34.44
C LYS A 77 0.86 12.87 32.93
N ASN A 78 1.57 13.74 32.24
CA ASN A 78 1.61 13.81 30.78
C ASN A 78 2.89 13.19 30.21
N ASP A 79 2.82 12.71 28.96
CA ASP A 79 3.94 12.10 28.23
C ASP A 79 4.66 10.94 28.94
N LYS A 80 3.95 10.20 29.81
CA LYS A 80 4.55 9.16 30.66
C LYS A 80 5.46 8.21 29.90
N LYS A 81 5.02 7.75 28.72
CA LYS A 81 5.77 6.81 27.87
C LYS A 81 7.08 7.43 27.36
N ILE A 82 7.05 8.69 26.93
CA ILE A 82 8.23 9.42 26.44
C ILE A 82 9.22 9.65 27.58
N ARG A 83 8.72 10.08 28.75
CA ARG A 83 9.54 10.35 29.94
C ARG A 83 10.23 9.10 30.48
N ILE A 84 9.54 7.96 30.45
CA ILE A 84 10.08 6.62 30.77
C ILE A 84 11.23 6.26 29.81
N VAL A 85 11.06 6.47 28.51
CA VAL A 85 12.14 6.21 27.52
C VAL A 85 13.33 7.10 27.79
N ASN A 86 13.11 8.39 28.01
CA ASN A 86 14.18 9.35 28.31
C ASN A 86 14.94 8.97 29.59
N CYS A 87 14.24 8.48 30.62
CA CYS A 87 14.86 7.92 31.82
C CYS A 87 15.78 6.73 31.48
N SER A 88 15.33 5.79 30.65
CA SER A 88 16.15 4.67 30.18
C SER A 88 17.35 5.10 29.31
N ILE A 89 17.20 6.13 28.47
CA ILE A 89 18.32 6.69 27.65
C ILE A 89 19.39 7.28 28.57
N PHE A 90 18.98 8.10 29.54
CA PHE A 90 19.91 8.65 30.54
C PHE A 90 20.65 7.54 31.28
N TYR A 91 19.93 6.48 31.66
CA TYR A 91 20.51 5.37 32.39
C TYR A 91 21.57 4.64 31.54
N ILE A 92 21.24 4.28 30.29
CA ILE A 92 22.22 3.68 29.35
C ILE A 92 23.46 4.54 29.20
N PHE A 93 23.28 5.86 29.05
CA PHE A 93 24.39 6.80 28.96
C PHE A 93 25.27 6.75 30.20
N ASN A 94 24.70 6.90 31.40
CA ASN A 94 25.48 6.90 32.65
C ASN A 94 26.21 5.58 32.87
N CYS A 95 25.58 4.46 32.59
CA CYS A 95 26.22 3.15 32.69
C CYS A 95 27.39 3.00 31.73
N SER A 96 27.19 3.35 30.46
CA SER A 96 28.24 3.31 29.44
C SER A 96 29.42 4.21 29.82
N MET A 97 29.11 5.39 30.35
CA MET A 97 30.09 6.35 30.84
C MET A 97 30.93 5.80 31.99
N ILE A 98 30.30 5.20 33.00
CA ILE A 98 31.00 4.58 34.13
C ILE A 98 31.96 3.51 33.62
N ILE A 99 31.52 2.62 32.73
CA ILE A 99 32.34 1.53 32.17
C ILE A 99 33.54 2.08 31.40
N ILE A 100 33.29 2.99 30.45
CA ILE A 100 34.33 3.51 29.57
C ILE A 100 35.37 4.29 30.38
N VAL A 101 34.91 5.22 31.23
CA VAL A 101 35.82 6.07 32.01
C VAL A 101 36.62 5.24 33.01
N SER A 102 35.96 4.33 33.74
CA SER A 102 36.63 3.42 34.68
C SER A 102 37.77 2.65 34.01
N ASN A 103 37.47 2.01 32.87
CA ASN A 103 38.44 1.17 32.17
C ASN A 103 39.59 1.99 31.56
N VAL A 104 39.28 3.14 30.94
CA VAL A 104 40.30 4.02 30.35
C VAL A 104 41.23 4.58 31.43
N LEU A 105 40.68 5.05 32.56
CA LEU A 105 41.50 5.55 33.66
C LEU A 105 42.35 4.44 34.27
N ASN A 106 41.82 3.24 34.45
CA ASN A 106 42.58 2.11 34.98
C ASN A 106 43.75 1.71 34.06
N LEU A 107 43.52 1.67 32.75
CA LEU A 107 44.57 1.43 31.75
C LEU A 107 45.66 2.51 31.84
N PHE A 108 45.26 3.78 31.89
CA PHE A 108 46.19 4.91 31.97
C PHE A 108 47.02 4.88 33.27
N MET A 109 46.40 4.54 34.40
CA MET A 109 47.08 4.43 35.69
C MET A 109 48.06 3.26 35.78
N ASN A 110 47.83 2.18 35.03
CA ASN A 110 48.79 1.07 34.92
C ASN A 110 50.04 1.45 34.09
N LEU A 111 49.94 2.46 33.22
CA LEU A 111 51.06 2.95 32.40
C LEU A 111 51.92 4.00 33.10
N ILE A 112 51.44 4.58 34.22
CA ILE A 112 52.11 5.66 34.94
C ILE A 112 52.63 5.15 36.27
N ASP A 113 53.95 5.26 36.46
CA ASP A 113 54.60 5.11 37.77
C ASP A 113 54.34 6.37 38.62
N TYR A 114 53.13 6.45 39.19
CA TYR A 114 52.72 7.51 40.09
C TYR A 114 52.93 7.08 41.56
N GLU A 115 53.80 7.80 42.27
CA GLU A 115 54.14 7.53 43.68
C GLU A 115 53.13 8.07 44.70
N GLY A 116 52.18 8.91 44.29
CA GLY A 116 51.15 9.46 45.17
C GLY A 116 49.93 8.55 45.37
N ASN A 117 48.90 9.05 46.07
CA ASN A 117 47.65 8.30 46.26
C ASN A 117 46.89 8.12 44.93
N LYS A 118 47.07 6.95 44.29
CA LYS A 118 46.47 6.59 43.00
C LYS A 118 44.93 6.68 43.00
N ILE A 119 44.27 6.31 44.10
CA ILE A 119 42.81 6.33 44.22
C ILE A 119 42.28 7.77 44.15
N LEU A 120 42.91 8.69 44.87
CA LEU A 120 42.51 10.10 44.86
C LEU A 120 42.70 10.74 43.48
N LEU A 121 43.74 10.35 42.75
CA LEU A 121 43.99 10.82 41.39
C LEU A 121 42.91 10.30 40.42
N ILE A 122 42.58 9.01 40.49
CA ILE A 122 41.50 8.41 39.69
C ILE A 122 40.17 9.14 39.93
N MET A 123 39.81 9.39 41.20
CA MET A 123 38.56 10.09 41.54
C MET A 123 38.50 11.52 40.96
N LYS A 124 39.60 12.27 41.02
CA LYS A 124 39.66 13.63 40.45
C LYS A 124 39.57 13.61 38.93
N LEU A 125 40.27 12.68 38.27
CA LEU A 125 40.23 12.55 36.81
C LEU A 125 38.84 12.10 36.33
N TYR A 126 38.22 11.15 37.04
CA TYR A 126 36.86 10.72 36.79
C TYR A 126 35.88 11.91 36.85
N PHE A 127 35.98 12.73 37.91
CA PHE A 127 35.12 13.90 38.08
C PHE A 127 35.24 14.90 36.91
N ILE A 128 36.47 15.23 36.51
CA ILE A 128 36.73 16.15 35.39
C ILE A 128 36.16 15.58 34.08
N LEU A 129 36.44 14.31 33.79
CA LEU A 129 36.00 13.68 32.56
C LEU A 129 34.48 13.52 32.50
N TYR A 130 33.84 13.23 33.64
CA TYR A 130 32.40 13.14 33.76
C TYR A 130 31.72 14.47 33.43
N ILE A 131 32.25 15.59 33.97
CA ILE A 131 31.73 16.93 33.65
C ILE A 131 31.85 17.22 32.15
N PHE A 132 33.03 16.98 31.57
CA PHE A 132 33.27 17.21 30.14
C PHE A 132 32.28 16.45 29.25
N LEU A 133 32.11 15.15 29.50
CA LEU A 133 31.21 14.31 28.74
C LEU A 133 29.73 14.63 29.00
N SER A 134 29.37 15.10 30.21
CA SER A 134 28.02 15.59 30.52
C SER A 134 27.65 16.82 29.69
N VAL A 135 28.60 17.73 29.47
CA VAL A 135 28.39 18.89 28.57
C VAL A 135 28.13 18.42 27.14
N VAL A 136 28.94 17.48 26.63
CA VAL A 136 28.73 16.89 25.30
C VAL A 136 27.36 16.21 25.19
N TYR A 137 26.94 15.53 26.25
CA TYR A 137 25.64 14.87 26.33
C TYR A 137 24.48 15.85 26.26
N ILE A 138 24.50 16.94 27.05
CA ILE A 138 23.43 17.96 27.04
C ILE A 138 23.23 18.53 25.63
N LEU A 139 24.30 18.74 24.88
CA LEU A 139 24.23 19.30 23.52
C LEU A 139 23.54 18.35 22.52
N LYS A 140 23.59 17.04 22.74
CA LYS A 140 23.09 16.03 21.79
C LYS A 140 21.84 15.30 22.24
N ILE A 141 21.53 15.28 23.54
CA ILE A 141 20.52 14.39 24.10
C ILE A 141 19.12 14.62 23.52
N LYS A 142 18.74 15.88 23.27
CA LYS A 142 17.44 16.19 22.66
C LYS A 142 17.27 15.52 21.29
N ASN A 143 18.28 15.65 20.43
CA ASN A 143 18.27 15.02 19.10
C ASN A 143 18.24 13.49 19.19
N ILE A 144 18.94 12.91 20.18
CA ILE A 144 18.97 11.46 20.41
C ILE A 144 17.59 10.97 20.85
N CYS A 145 16.98 11.64 21.83
CA CYS A 145 15.64 11.32 22.30
C CYS A 145 14.59 11.44 21.19
N ASP A 146 14.61 12.53 20.43
CA ASP A 146 13.68 12.75 19.30
C ASP A 146 13.81 11.64 18.24
N PHE A 147 15.02 11.24 17.88
CA PHE A 147 15.27 10.15 16.93
C PHE A 147 14.65 8.82 17.39
N PHE A 148 14.76 8.50 18.68
CA PHE A 148 14.24 7.26 19.23
C PHE A 148 12.73 7.26 19.40
N ILE A 149 12.14 8.41 19.71
CA ILE A 149 10.69 8.60 19.84
C ILE A 149 10.02 8.49 18.46
N GLN A 150 10.57 9.16 17.43
CA GLN A 150 10.03 9.15 16.07
C GLN A 150 10.01 7.75 15.43
N ASN A 151 11.00 6.92 15.75
CA ASN A 151 11.10 5.56 15.21
C ASN A 151 10.24 4.53 15.95
N GLU A 152 9.41 4.94 16.91
CA GLU A 152 8.60 4.07 17.78
C GLU A 152 9.40 2.96 18.50
N LYS A 153 10.73 3.08 18.60
CA LYS A 153 11.65 2.10 19.23
C LYS A 153 11.65 2.15 20.76
N VAL A 154 10.60 2.73 21.34
CA VAL A 154 10.41 2.97 22.78
C VAL A 154 10.69 1.73 23.61
N ASN A 155 10.06 0.60 23.27
CA ASN A 155 10.15 -0.59 24.11
C ASN A 155 11.53 -1.24 24.05
N SER A 156 12.20 -1.20 22.89
CA SER A 156 13.55 -1.75 22.72
C SER A 156 14.57 -1.02 23.58
N ILE A 157 14.44 0.30 23.73
CA ILE A 157 15.36 1.09 24.56
C ILE A 157 15.21 0.73 26.03
N VAL A 158 13.97 0.62 26.51
CA VAL A 158 13.70 0.20 27.90
C VAL A 158 14.23 -1.20 28.17
N THR A 159 14.14 -2.13 27.20
CA THR A 159 14.78 -3.45 27.38
C THR A 159 16.31 -3.38 27.40
N CYS A 160 16.92 -2.51 26.60
CA CYS A 160 18.37 -2.35 26.53
C CYS A 160 18.96 -1.75 27.81
N SER A 161 18.23 -0.86 28.50
CA SER A 161 18.70 -0.28 29.76
C SER A 161 18.84 -1.33 30.86
N PHE A 162 17.90 -2.27 30.98
CA PHE A 162 18.05 -3.37 31.94
C PHE A 162 19.16 -4.37 31.56
N ILE A 163 19.48 -4.55 30.27
CA ILE A 163 20.60 -5.40 29.84
C ILE A 163 21.93 -4.81 30.33
N ILE A 164 22.15 -3.50 30.15
CA ILE A 164 23.42 -2.87 30.55
C ILE A 164 23.61 -2.88 32.07
N GLU A 165 22.53 -2.84 32.85
CA GLU A 165 22.55 -3.01 34.31
C GLU A 165 23.05 -4.37 34.73
N PHE A 166 22.49 -5.41 34.10
CA PHE A 166 22.91 -6.78 34.41
C PHE A 166 24.39 -6.98 34.09
N ILE A 167 24.86 -6.43 32.96
CA ILE A 167 26.29 -6.45 32.60
C ILE A 167 27.14 -5.72 33.65
N LEU A 168 26.71 -4.54 34.11
CA LEU A 168 27.41 -3.78 35.15
C LEU A 168 27.45 -4.50 36.49
N ALA A 169 26.34 -5.11 36.90
CA ALA A 169 26.25 -5.86 38.15
C ALA A 169 27.25 -7.02 38.16
N VAL A 170 27.38 -7.75 37.04
CA VAL A 170 28.33 -8.86 36.90
C VAL A 170 29.78 -8.39 36.69
N SER A 171 29.99 -7.32 35.92
CA SER A 171 31.32 -6.80 35.61
C SER A 171 32.01 -6.15 36.81
N ASN A 172 31.27 -5.80 37.85
CA ASN A 172 31.85 -5.23 39.05
C ASN A 172 32.71 -6.28 39.77
N GLY A 173 33.99 -6.00 39.99
CA GLY A 173 34.95 -6.94 40.60
C GLY A 173 34.60 -7.40 42.02
N ASN A 174 33.57 -6.81 42.63
CA ASN A 174 33.03 -7.24 43.92
C ASN A 174 31.92 -8.31 43.81
N PHE A 175 31.38 -8.58 42.61
CA PHE A 175 30.30 -9.56 42.41
C PHE A 175 30.66 -10.95 42.97
N PHE A 176 31.86 -11.44 42.65
CA PHE A 176 32.36 -12.73 43.15
C PHE A 176 32.82 -12.70 44.62
N LYS A 177 32.84 -11.52 45.26
CA LYS A 177 33.13 -11.36 46.69
C LYS A 177 31.86 -11.32 47.55
N GLU A 178 30.68 -11.25 46.93
CA GLU A 178 29.42 -11.27 47.65
C GLU A 178 29.11 -12.66 48.23
N SER A 179 28.07 -12.75 49.08
CA SER A 179 27.63 -14.03 49.63
C SER A 179 27.12 -14.97 48.52
N SER A 180 27.24 -16.29 48.70
CA SER A 180 26.71 -17.26 47.72
C SER A 180 25.23 -17.00 47.41
N PHE A 181 24.43 -16.71 48.45
CA PHE A 181 23.00 -16.42 48.29
C PHE A 181 22.73 -15.22 47.38
N THR A 182 23.49 -14.14 47.50
CA THR A 182 23.27 -12.91 46.70
C THR A 182 23.70 -13.11 45.24
N ILE A 183 24.76 -13.87 45.01
CA ILE A 183 25.19 -14.27 43.67
C ILE A 183 24.10 -15.12 43.01
N ASP A 184 23.63 -16.17 43.69
CA ASP A 184 22.61 -17.08 43.17
C ASP A 184 21.30 -16.34 42.85
N LEU A 185 20.89 -15.44 43.75
CA LEU A 185 19.69 -14.62 43.54
C LEU A 185 19.86 -13.62 42.39
N SER A 186 21.01 -12.96 42.26
CA SER A 186 21.29 -12.06 41.14
C SER A 186 21.32 -12.80 39.80
N LEU A 187 21.89 -14.01 39.76
CA LEU A 187 21.89 -14.86 38.57
C LEU A 187 20.48 -15.33 38.19
N LEU A 188 19.66 -15.71 39.18
CA LEU A 188 18.27 -16.08 38.97
C LEU A 188 17.46 -14.91 38.38
N ILE A 189 17.61 -13.69 38.92
CA ILE A 189 16.97 -12.48 38.39
C ILE A 189 17.39 -12.26 36.93
N GLY A 190 18.69 -12.41 36.62
CA GLY A 190 19.21 -12.31 35.26
C GLY A 190 18.61 -13.34 34.30
N GLN A 191 18.51 -14.60 34.72
CA GLN A 191 17.90 -15.67 33.92
C GLN A 191 16.42 -15.39 33.65
N MET A 192 15.66 -14.98 34.67
CA MET A 192 14.25 -14.61 34.51
C MET A 192 14.09 -13.43 33.55
N PHE A 193 14.96 -12.43 33.64
CA PHE A 193 14.97 -11.29 32.72
C PHE A 193 15.22 -11.72 31.26
N ILE A 194 16.18 -12.61 31.01
CA ILE A 194 16.45 -13.14 29.66
C ILE A 194 15.24 -13.91 29.11
N VAL A 195 14.58 -14.73 29.93
CA VAL A 195 13.38 -15.48 29.52
C VAL A 195 12.23 -14.53 29.19
N ILE A 196 11.97 -13.54 30.05
CA ILE A 196 10.90 -12.56 29.85
C ILE A 196 11.14 -11.74 28.58
N THR A 197 12.36 -11.24 28.38
CA THR A 197 12.73 -10.45 27.19
C THR A 197 12.66 -11.29 25.91
N SER A 198 13.10 -12.54 25.95
CA SER A 198 12.97 -13.48 24.82
C SER A 198 11.49 -13.71 24.45
N CYS A 199 10.64 -14.00 25.44
CA CYS A 199 9.19 -14.13 25.23
C CYS A 199 8.58 -12.85 24.66
N TYR A 200 9.00 -11.69 25.16
CA TYR A 200 8.55 -10.39 24.65
C TYR A 200 8.91 -10.17 23.18
N PHE A 201 10.16 -10.44 22.80
CA PHE A 201 10.60 -10.33 21.40
C PHE A 201 9.91 -11.36 20.50
N PHE A 202 9.63 -12.56 21.00
CA PHE A 202 8.86 -13.56 20.26
C PHE A 202 7.42 -13.09 19.98
N ILE A 203 6.74 -12.48 20.96
CA ILE A 203 5.41 -11.89 20.78
C ILE A 203 5.45 -10.74 19.76
N LEU A 204 6.45 -9.86 19.87
CA LEU A 204 6.65 -8.78 18.91
C LEU A 204 6.87 -9.30 17.49
N TYR A 205 7.67 -10.36 17.34
CA TYR A 205 7.91 -11.01 16.05
C TYR A 205 6.61 -11.55 15.44
N ILE A 206 5.79 -12.26 16.23
CA ILE A 206 4.48 -12.74 15.77
C ILE A 206 3.58 -11.58 15.34
N LYS A 207 3.52 -10.50 16.13
CA LYS A 207 2.73 -9.31 15.81
C LYS A 207 3.21 -8.65 14.51
N SER A 208 4.52 -8.48 14.35
CA SER A 208 5.13 -7.93 13.14
C SER A 208 4.78 -8.75 11.91
N LYS A 209 4.87 -10.09 11.99
CA LYS A 209 4.50 -11.00 10.90
C LYS A 209 3.02 -10.87 10.50
N ARG A 210 2.11 -10.74 11.49
CA ARG A 210 0.67 -10.52 11.22
C ARG A 210 0.42 -9.19 10.52
N VAL A 211 1.08 -8.11 10.97
CA VAL A 211 0.97 -6.79 10.33
C VAL A 211 1.49 -6.83 8.90
N PHE A 212 2.62 -7.49 8.66
CA PHE A 212 3.16 -7.68 7.31
C PHE A 212 2.18 -8.41 6.38
N GLN A 213 1.57 -9.51 6.86
CA GLN A 213 0.56 -10.25 6.09
C GLN A 213 -0.69 -9.40 5.81
N ALA A 214 -1.16 -8.64 6.80
CA ALA A 214 -2.30 -7.74 6.64
C ALA A 214 -2.01 -6.64 5.61
N ASN A 215 -0.83 -6.02 5.66
CA ASN A 215 -0.41 -5.00 4.70
C ASN A 215 -0.33 -5.55 3.28
N LYS A 216 0.21 -6.77 3.11
CA LYS A 216 0.24 -7.43 1.79
C LYS A 216 -1.18 -7.68 1.26
N SER A 217 -2.11 -8.11 2.11
CA SER A 217 -3.51 -8.29 1.71
C SER A 217 -4.20 -6.97 1.37
N LEU A 218 -3.90 -5.89 2.11
CA LEU A 218 -4.39 -4.55 1.81
C LEU A 218 -3.86 -4.03 0.48
N GLU A 219 -2.59 -4.27 0.16
CA GLU A 219 -1.99 -3.86 -1.11
C GLU A 219 -2.67 -4.52 -2.31
N ILE A 220 -2.94 -5.84 -2.22
CA ILE A 220 -3.70 -6.58 -3.24
C ILE A 220 -5.10 -5.98 -3.41
N LYS A 221 -5.83 -5.75 -2.32
CA LYS A 221 -7.16 -5.14 -2.37
C LYS A 221 -7.16 -3.72 -2.93
N ASN A 222 -6.14 -2.92 -2.60
CA ASN A 222 -5.99 -1.58 -3.18
C ASN A 222 -5.75 -1.63 -4.69
N LEU A 223 -5.00 -2.62 -5.18
CA LEU A 223 -4.78 -2.82 -6.61
C LEU A 223 -6.07 -3.29 -7.31
N GLU A 224 -6.84 -4.18 -6.69
CA GLU A 224 -8.17 -4.59 -7.19
C GLU A 224 -9.12 -3.39 -7.27
N LEU A 225 -9.21 -2.58 -6.21
CA LEU A 225 -10.04 -1.37 -6.18
C LEU A 225 -9.60 -0.34 -7.22
N LYS A 226 -8.28 -0.18 -7.44
CA LYS A 226 -7.75 0.69 -8.48
C LYS A 226 -8.17 0.20 -9.86
N ASN A 227 -8.04 -1.10 -10.14
CA ASN A 227 -8.48 -1.68 -11.43
C ASN A 227 -9.99 -1.48 -11.66
N ILE A 228 -10.81 -1.68 -10.63
CA ILE A 228 -12.26 -1.43 -10.71
C ILE A 228 -12.53 0.05 -10.99
N LYS A 229 -11.85 0.96 -10.28
CA LYS A 229 -11.97 2.40 -10.49
C LYS A 229 -11.59 2.81 -11.92
N ASP A 230 -10.47 2.30 -12.43
CA ASP A 230 -9.96 2.63 -13.76
C ASP A 230 -10.93 2.11 -14.84
N LYS A 231 -11.49 0.91 -14.67
CA LYS A 231 -12.60 0.38 -15.49
C LYS A 231 -13.81 1.31 -15.52
N HIS A 232 -14.32 1.72 -14.35
CA HIS A 232 -15.46 2.65 -14.33
C HIS A 232 -15.15 4.00 -14.96
N ALA A 233 -13.92 4.51 -14.80
CA ALA A 233 -13.50 5.77 -15.42
C ALA A 233 -13.54 5.68 -16.96
N GLU A 234 -13.12 4.54 -17.53
CA GLU A 234 -13.20 4.27 -18.96
C GLU A 234 -14.66 4.24 -19.46
N VAL A 235 -15.54 3.57 -18.73
CA VAL A 235 -16.99 3.54 -19.03
C VAL A 235 -17.59 4.94 -19.03
N ILE A 236 -17.24 5.77 -18.04
CA ILE A 236 -17.71 7.16 -17.95
C ILE A 236 -17.23 7.97 -19.16
N ALA A 237 -15.94 7.85 -19.53
CA ALA A 237 -15.39 8.55 -20.69
C ALA A 237 -16.08 8.13 -22.00
N TYR A 238 -16.37 6.84 -22.15
CA TYR A 238 -17.10 6.31 -23.30
C TYR A 238 -18.54 6.83 -23.36
N LEU A 239 -19.25 6.85 -22.22
CA LEU A 239 -20.60 7.42 -22.12
C LEU A 239 -20.60 8.92 -22.47
N GLN A 240 -19.62 9.68 -21.99
CA GLN A 240 -19.47 11.11 -22.32
C GLN A 240 -19.25 11.32 -23.82
N LYS A 241 -18.41 10.48 -24.46
CA LYS A 241 -18.18 10.52 -25.91
C LYS A 241 -19.49 10.29 -26.68
N ILE A 242 -20.25 9.25 -26.35
CA ILE A 242 -21.53 8.97 -27.04
C ILE A 242 -22.55 10.07 -26.80
N TYR A 243 -22.64 10.58 -25.56
CA TYR A 243 -23.53 11.68 -25.24
C TYR A 243 -23.20 12.94 -26.07
N SER A 244 -21.92 13.25 -26.25
CA SER A 244 -21.48 14.38 -27.08
C SER A 244 -21.83 14.22 -28.57
N LEU A 245 -22.02 12.98 -29.03
CA LEU A 245 -22.41 12.64 -30.40
C LEU A 245 -23.94 12.69 -30.62
N GLY A 246 -24.73 13.03 -29.59
CA GLY A 246 -26.19 13.20 -29.68
C GLY A 246 -27.00 11.90 -29.64
N ASP A 247 -26.37 10.74 -29.52
CA ASP A 247 -27.03 9.42 -29.53
C ASP A 247 -27.52 9.00 -28.13
N LYS A 248 -28.64 9.62 -27.72
CA LYS A 248 -29.23 9.40 -26.38
C LYS A 248 -29.76 7.98 -26.16
N GLU A 249 -30.15 7.29 -27.24
CA GLU A 249 -30.68 5.93 -27.17
C GLU A 249 -29.58 4.93 -26.82
N GLN A 250 -28.40 5.09 -27.43
CA GLN A 250 -27.25 4.23 -27.15
C GLN A 250 -26.69 4.44 -25.74
N VAL A 251 -26.70 5.67 -25.21
CA VAL A 251 -26.38 5.97 -23.80
C VAL A 251 -27.31 5.21 -22.84
N GLY A 252 -28.62 5.19 -23.14
CA GLY A 252 -29.61 4.48 -22.32
C GLY A 252 -29.41 2.97 -22.27
N ILE A 253 -29.04 2.36 -23.40
CA ILE A 253 -28.73 0.92 -23.48
C ILE A 253 -27.49 0.59 -22.64
N ILE A 254 -26.43 1.41 -22.73
CA ILE A 254 -25.19 1.19 -21.98
C ILE A 254 -25.42 1.36 -20.48
N LEU A 255 -26.17 2.39 -20.06
CA LEU A 255 -26.58 2.57 -18.66
C LEU A 255 -27.37 1.36 -18.14
N LYS A 256 -28.25 0.79 -18.97
CA LYS A 256 -29.02 -0.40 -18.60
C LYS A 256 -28.13 -1.64 -18.41
N GLU A 257 -27.11 -1.81 -19.25
CA GLU A 257 -26.11 -2.88 -19.09
C GLU A 257 -25.28 -2.71 -17.81
N ILE A 258 -24.90 -1.48 -17.46
CA ILE A 258 -24.21 -1.16 -16.19
C ILE A 258 -25.09 -1.51 -14.99
N ILE A 259 -26.36 -1.07 -14.99
CA ILE A 259 -27.32 -1.36 -13.90
C ILE A 259 -27.52 -2.87 -13.72
N ASN A 260 -27.46 -3.64 -14.81
CA ASN A 260 -27.59 -5.10 -14.77
C ASN A 260 -26.30 -5.84 -14.36
N GLY A 261 -25.20 -5.13 -14.09
CA GLY A 261 -23.93 -5.72 -13.63
C GLY A 261 -23.02 -6.22 -14.75
N ASN A 262 -23.21 -5.78 -16.00
CA ASN A 262 -22.48 -6.26 -17.19
C ASN A 262 -21.27 -5.36 -17.55
N GLU A 263 -20.64 -4.71 -16.57
CA GLU A 263 -19.61 -3.68 -16.78
C GLU A 263 -18.34 -4.20 -17.49
N ASP A 264 -17.97 -5.46 -17.27
CA ASP A 264 -16.81 -6.10 -17.91
C ASP A 264 -16.95 -6.24 -19.44
N ILE A 265 -18.18 -6.24 -19.96
CA ILE A 265 -18.46 -6.28 -21.40
C ILE A 265 -18.14 -4.93 -22.06
N ILE A 266 -18.15 -3.84 -21.28
CA ILE A 266 -17.88 -2.48 -21.75
C ILE A 266 -16.37 -2.18 -21.67
N CYS A 267 -15.69 -2.64 -20.60
CA CYS A 267 -14.25 -2.41 -20.32
C CYS A 267 -13.27 -3.34 -21.05
N GLY A 268 -13.75 -4.30 -21.85
CA GLY A 268 -12.87 -5.16 -22.66
C GLY A 268 -12.32 -4.50 -23.94
N LYS A 269 -12.46 -3.18 -24.07
CA LYS A 269 -12.16 -2.43 -25.30
C LYS A 269 -10.77 -1.81 -25.24
N ASN A 270 -9.74 -2.63 -25.42
CA ASN A 270 -8.45 -2.10 -25.83
C ASN A 270 -8.59 -1.45 -27.22
N THR A 271 -8.08 -0.24 -27.32
CA THR A 271 -8.17 0.71 -28.44
C THR A 271 -7.31 0.38 -29.67
N GLU A 272 -6.88 -0.87 -29.88
CA GLU A 272 -5.87 -1.15 -30.93
C GLU A 272 -6.26 -2.18 -32.00
N ASP A 273 -7.47 -2.76 -31.96
CA ASP A 273 -7.91 -3.67 -33.03
C ASP A 273 -9.28 -3.27 -33.57
N GLU A 274 -9.32 -2.68 -34.77
CA GLU A 274 -10.57 -2.38 -35.50
C GLU A 274 -11.38 -3.66 -35.81
N THR A 275 -10.72 -4.84 -35.81
CA THR A 275 -11.35 -6.16 -35.87
C THR A 275 -12.19 -6.50 -34.62
N SER A 276 -11.97 -5.80 -33.49
CA SER A 276 -12.69 -6.04 -32.24
C SER A 276 -14.16 -5.62 -32.29
N LEU A 277 -14.53 -4.58 -33.03
CA LEU A 277 -15.90 -4.08 -33.12
C LEU A 277 -16.82 -5.05 -33.88
N ILE A 278 -16.32 -5.64 -34.96
CA ILE A 278 -17.05 -6.71 -35.68
C ILE A 278 -17.18 -7.94 -34.77
N ASN A 279 -16.12 -8.32 -34.06
CA ASN A 279 -16.18 -9.41 -33.09
C ASN A 279 -17.23 -9.18 -31.99
N VAL A 280 -17.43 -7.94 -31.53
CA VAL A 280 -18.50 -7.59 -30.58
C VAL A 280 -19.89 -7.84 -31.18
N ILE A 281 -20.14 -7.42 -32.42
CA ILE A 281 -21.43 -7.68 -33.11
C ILE A 281 -21.64 -9.19 -33.26
N LEU A 282 -20.61 -9.89 -33.70
CA LEU A 282 -20.67 -11.33 -33.96
C LEU A 282 -20.84 -12.15 -32.69
N LYS A 283 -20.30 -11.70 -31.56
CA LYS A 283 -20.48 -12.36 -30.26
C LYS A 283 -21.94 -12.41 -29.81
N ASN A 284 -22.75 -11.40 -30.14
CA ASN A 284 -24.20 -11.44 -29.90
C ASN A 284 -24.89 -12.57 -30.69
N ALA A 285 -24.48 -12.80 -31.93
CA ALA A 285 -24.99 -13.92 -32.74
C ALA A 285 -24.52 -15.27 -32.19
N ILE A 286 -23.24 -15.40 -31.83
CA ILE A 286 -22.66 -16.62 -31.24
C ILE A 286 -23.36 -16.99 -29.93
N ASN A 287 -23.62 -16.02 -29.04
CA ASN A 287 -24.33 -16.23 -27.78
C ASN A 287 -25.77 -16.75 -27.97
N LYS A 288 -26.36 -16.55 -29.15
CA LYS A 288 -27.69 -17.06 -29.52
C LYS A 288 -27.64 -18.41 -30.25
N GLY A 289 -26.47 -19.08 -30.25
CA GLY A 289 -26.29 -20.38 -30.88
C GLY A 289 -26.14 -20.33 -32.40
N ILE A 290 -25.84 -19.16 -32.98
CA ILE A 290 -25.63 -18.98 -34.41
C ILE A 290 -24.16 -19.22 -34.74
N THR A 291 -23.90 -20.08 -35.73
CA THR A 291 -22.54 -20.30 -36.24
C THR A 291 -22.12 -19.12 -37.09
N VAL A 292 -21.00 -18.49 -36.75
CA VAL A 292 -20.50 -17.31 -37.46
C VAL A 292 -19.15 -17.62 -38.08
N ASN A 293 -19.02 -17.41 -39.39
CA ASN A 293 -17.75 -17.50 -40.10
C ASN A 293 -17.36 -16.11 -40.61
N CYS A 294 -16.13 -15.68 -40.33
CA CYS A 294 -15.62 -14.40 -40.78
C CYS A 294 -14.34 -14.61 -41.59
N ASP A 295 -14.32 -14.08 -42.81
CA ASP A 295 -13.20 -14.14 -43.75
C ASP A 295 -12.79 -12.71 -44.12
N THR A 296 -11.75 -12.21 -43.47
CA THR A 296 -11.23 -10.85 -43.64
C THR A 296 -10.01 -10.87 -44.56
N GLY A 297 -10.25 -10.90 -45.87
CA GLY A 297 -9.21 -10.84 -46.90
C GLY A 297 -8.77 -9.42 -47.26
N PHE A 298 -9.35 -8.39 -46.66
CA PHE A 298 -9.04 -6.99 -46.86
C PHE A 298 -9.19 -6.21 -45.55
N ASP A 299 -8.28 -5.25 -45.33
CA ASP A 299 -8.26 -4.43 -44.11
C ASP A 299 -9.40 -3.39 -44.14
N ILE A 300 -10.21 -3.39 -43.09
CA ILE A 300 -11.36 -2.50 -42.91
C ILE A 300 -10.91 -1.04 -42.74
N SER A 301 -9.72 -0.80 -42.18
CA SER A 301 -9.16 0.55 -41.97
C SER A 301 -8.97 1.33 -43.28
N LEU A 302 -8.89 0.60 -44.39
CA LEU A 302 -8.69 1.17 -45.72
C LEU A 302 -10.01 1.61 -46.39
N ILE A 303 -11.17 1.36 -45.79
CA ILE A 303 -12.46 1.78 -46.33
C ILE A 303 -12.64 3.28 -46.09
N GLU A 304 -13.01 4.03 -47.12
CA GLU A 304 -13.23 5.49 -47.04
C GLU A 304 -14.61 5.82 -46.45
N MET A 305 -14.87 5.34 -45.24
CA MET A 305 -16.10 5.60 -44.49
C MET A 305 -15.73 5.75 -43.01
N ASN A 306 -16.50 6.54 -42.27
CA ASN A 306 -16.36 6.61 -40.82
C ASN A 306 -16.60 5.22 -40.21
N GLU A 307 -15.67 4.74 -39.39
CA GLU A 307 -15.78 3.44 -38.70
C GLU A 307 -17.12 3.26 -37.97
N LEU A 308 -17.67 4.32 -37.39
CA LEU A 308 -18.95 4.28 -36.69
C LEU A 308 -20.13 4.02 -37.64
N GLU A 309 -20.08 4.57 -38.85
CA GLU A 309 -21.11 4.39 -39.88
C GLU A 309 -21.03 2.99 -40.47
N LEU A 310 -19.81 2.50 -40.71
CA LEU A 310 -19.56 1.12 -41.13
C LEU A 310 -20.06 0.12 -40.08
N TYR A 311 -19.79 0.40 -38.80
CA TYR A 311 -20.30 -0.39 -37.68
C TYR A 311 -21.84 -0.41 -37.64
N ARG A 312 -22.49 0.73 -37.84
CA ARG A 312 -23.96 0.83 -37.91
C ARG A 312 -24.53 0.00 -39.06
N ILE A 313 -23.87 0.03 -40.22
CA ILE A 313 -24.26 -0.78 -41.38
C ILE A 313 -24.23 -2.27 -41.05
N ILE A 314 -23.09 -2.77 -40.57
CA ILE A 314 -22.89 -4.19 -40.26
C ILE A 314 -23.84 -4.63 -39.15
N THR A 315 -23.98 -3.83 -38.08
CA THR A 315 -24.85 -4.14 -36.94
C THR A 315 -26.31 -4.28 -37.35
N ASN A 316 -26.80 -3.38 -38.21
CA ASN A 316 -28.19 -3.41 -38.65
C ASN A 316 -28.50 -4.66 -39.49
N ILE A 317 -27.58 -5.05 -40.38
CA ILE A 317 -27.74 -6.25 -41.21
C ILE A 317 -27.62 -7.52 -40.36
N VAL A 318 -26.60 -7.63 -39.50
CA VAL A 318 -26.41 -8.80 -38.64
C VAL A 318 -27.55 -8.95 -37.64
N ASN A 319 -28.03 -7.88 -37.02
CA ASN A 319 -29.20 -7.96 -36.12
C ASN A 319 -30.47 -8.39 -36.86
N ASN A 320 -30.62 -8.03 -38.14
CA ASN A 320 -31.71 -8.54 -38.96
C ASN A 320 -31.58 -10.05 -39.17
N ALA A 321 -30.38 -10.52 -39.54
CA ALA A 321 -30.07 -11.95 -39.70
C ALA A 321 -30.35 -12.74 -38.40
N VAL A 322 -29.84 -12.27 -37.26
CA VAL A 322 -30.06 -12.90 -35.94
C VAL A 322 -31.54 -13.06 -35.61
N ARG A 323 -32.38 -12.08 -35.99
CA ARG A 323 -33.82 -12.13 -35.73
C ARG A 323 -34.53 -13.18 -36.58
N VAL A 324 -34.18 -13.32 -37.85
CA VAL A 324 -34.83 -14.28 -38.76
C VAL A 324 -34.31 -15.71 -38.59
N LEU A 325 -33.13 -15.88 -37.99
CA LEU A 325 -32.49 -17.18 -37.77
C LEU A 325 -32.94 -17.90 -36.49
N LYS A 326 -33.80 -17.29 -35.66
CA LYS A 326 -34.18 -17.82 -34.33
C LYS A 326 -34.72 -19.26 -34.36
N ASP A 327 -35.46 -19.61 -35.39
CA ASP A 327 -36.13 -20.92 -35.54
C ASP A 327 -35.55 -21.76 -36.69
N ILE A 328 -34.37 -21.38 -37.21
CA ILE A 328 -33.68 -22.08 -38.30
C ILE A 328 -32.76 -23.18 -37.74
N LYS A 329 -32.80 -24.37 -38.33
CA LYS A 329 -31.87 -25.46 -37.98
C LYS A 329 -30.47 -25.15 -38.47
N ASN A 330 -29.47 -25.24 -37.59
CA ASN A 330 -28.07 -24.90 -37.86
C ASN A 330 -27.93 -23.46 -38.43
N PRO A 331 -28.31 -22.42 -37.67
CA PRO A 331 -28.29 -21.06 -38.18
C PRO A 331 -26.85 -20.60 -38.41
N THR A 332 -26.59 -20.03 -39.59
CA THR A 332 -25.26 -19.61 -40.04
C THR A 332 -25.28 -18.17 -40.53
N ILE A 333 -24.24 -17.41 -40.17
CA ILE A 333 -23.92 -16.10 -40.74
C ILE A 333 -22.48 -16.12 -41.24
N ASN A 334 -22.28 -15.80 -42.51
CA ASN A 334 -20.95 -15.68 -43.11
C ASN A 334 -20.70 -14.21 -43.45
N ILE A 335 -19.58 -13.66 -42.98
CA ILE A 335 -19.13 -12.31 -43.33
C ILE A 335 -17.83 -12.42 -44.10
N ARG A 336 -17.78 -11.85 -45.31
CA ARG A 336 -16.56 -11.76 -46.12
C ARG A 336 -16.24 -10.32 -46.45
N ILE A 337 -14.98 -9.95 -46.29
CA ILE A 337 -14.46 -8.64 -46.66
C ILE A 337 -13.30 -8.84 -47.61
N TYR A 338 -13.39 -8.24 -48.80
CA TYR A 338 -12.46 -8.49 -49.88
C TYR A 338 -12.24 -7.24 -50.73
N LYS A 339 -11.12 -7.21 -51.45
CA LYS A 339 -10.80 -6.12 -52.37
C LYS A 339 -11.46 -6.34 -53.73
N ILE A 340 -12.11 -5.31 -54.27
CA ILE A 340 -12.64 -5.26 -55.64
C ILE A 340 -12.03 -4.05 -56.33
N ASN A 341 -10.99 -4.23 -57.15
CA ASN A 341 -10.29 -3.13 -57.82
C ASN A 341 -9.82 -2.03 -56.82
N MET A 342 -10.42 -0.83 -56.89
CA MET A 342 -10.17 0.30 -55.99
C MET A 342 -11.28 0.50 -54.94
N GLN A 343 -12.02 -0.56 -54.65
CA GLN A 343 -13.16 -0.57 -53.73
C GLN A 343 -13.06 -1.76 -52.77
N ALA A 344 -13.75 -1.65 -51.64
CA ALA A 344 -13.93 -2.74 -50.69
C ALA A 344 -15.31 -3.38 -50.91
N GLY A 345 -15.32 -4.70 -51.04
CA GLY A 345 -16.52 -5.52 -51.05
C GLY A 345 -16.77 -6.11 -49.66
N ILE A 346 -17.99 -5.95 -49.15
CA ILE A 346 -18.46 -6.58 -47.91
C ILE A 346 -19.68 -7.44 -48.24
N GLU A 347 -19.62 -8.72 -47.91
CA GLU A 347 -20.71 -9.68 -48.07
C GLU A 347 -21.15 -10.18 -46.70
N ILE A 348 -22.44 -10.05 -46.39
CA ILE A 348 -23.07 -10.63 -45.19
C ILE A 348 -24.15 -11.61 -45.67
N GLU A 349 -23.89 -12.89 -45.47
CA GLU A 349 -24.74 -14.01 -45.88
C GLU A 349 -25.36 -14.70 -44.67
N ASN A 350 -26.64 -15.10 -44.77
CA ASN A 350 -27.30 -15.93 -43.78
C ASN A 350 -28.21 -17.01 -44.41
N ASN A 351 -28.38 -18.14 -43.74
CA ASN A 351 -29.27 -19.24 -44.19
C ASN A 351 -30.73 -19.11 -43.70
N GLY A 352 -31.22 -17.87 -43.61
CA GLY A 352 -32.59 -17.57 -43.22
C GLY A 352 -33.59 -17.72 -44.37
N PRO A 353 -34.90 -17.54 -44.09
CA PRO A 353 -35.96 -17.72 -45.09
C PRO A 353 -35.82 -16.72 -46.24
N MET A 354 -36.24 -17.15 -47.44
CA MET A 354 -36.21 -16.31 -48.64
C MET A 354 -37.08 -15.06 -48.48
N ILE A 355 -36.55 -13.92 -48.89
CA ILE A 355 -37.29 -12.68 -49.02
C ILE A 355 -38.07 -12.73 -50.34
N VAL A 356 -39.39 -12.64 -50.27
CA VAL A 356 -40.25 -12.60 -51.47
C VAL A 356 -39.82 -11.44 -52.37
N GLU A 357 -39.72 -11.68 -53.68
CA GLU A 357 -39.20 -10.71 -54.66
C GLU A 357 -39.90 -9.34 -54.59
N LYS A 358 -41.22 -9.34 -54.33
CA LYS A 358 -42.01 -8.11 -54.13
C LYS A 358 -41.53 -7.26 -52.94
N ASN A 359 -40.98 -7.89 -51.91
CA ASN A 359 -40.46 -7.23 -50.72
C ASN A 359 -39.03 -6.75 -50.92
N ILE A 360 -38.19 -7.44 -51.71
CA ILE A 360 -36.78 -7.04 -51.97
C ILE A 360 -36.69 -5.59 -52.49
N ARG A 361 -37.65 -5.15 -53.31
CA ARG A 361 -37.68 -3.77 -53.82
C ARG A 361 -38.05 -2.73 -52.76
N LYS A 362 -38.68 -3.17 -51.66
CA LYS A 362 -39.23 -2.31 -50.60
C LYS A 362 -38.47 -2.39 -49.28
N ILE A 363 -37.59 -3.38 -49.08
CA ILE A 363 -36.88 -3.58 -47.80
C ILE A 363 -36.02 -2.38 -47.37
N PHE A 364 -35.69 -1.49 -48.30
CA PHE A 364 -34.94 -0.27 -48.04
C PHE A 364 -35.81 1.00 -47.94
N GLU A 365 -37.13 0.90 -48.11
CA GLU A 365 -38.05 2.02 -47.91
C GLU A 365 -38.17 2.34 -46.41
N HIS A 366 -38.24 3.63 -46.06
CA HIS A 366 -38.37 4.05 -44.66
C HIS A 366 -39.66 3.48 -44.05
N GLY A 367 -39.53 2.83 -42.89
CA GLY A 367 -40.66 2.27 -42.14
C GLY A 367 -41.20 0.94 -42.69
N PHE A 368 -40.59 0.37 -43.74
CA PHE A 368 -41.02 -0.94 -44.25
C PHE A 368 -40.68 -2.07 -43.26
N THR A 369 -41.68 -2.85 -42.89
CA THR A 369 -41.54 -4.03 -42.02
C THR A 369 -42.58 -5.07 -42.38
N THR A 370 -42.21 -6.36 -42.27
CA THR A 370 -43.10 -7.50 -42.53
C THR A 370 -43.65 -8.14 -41.25
N LYS A 371 -43.67 -7.40 -40.12
CA LYS A 371 -44.02 -7.91 -38.79
C LYS A 371 -45.33 -7.32 -38.28
N GLU A 372 -46.17 -8.15 -37.65
CA GLU A 372 -47.55 -7.81 -37.25
C GLU A 372 -47.71 -7.00 -35.95
N ASN A 373 -46.62 -6.68 -35.24
CA ASN A 373 -46.65 -5.83 -34.04
C ASN A 373 -45.92 -4.50 -34.30
N SER A 374 -46.69 -3.46 -34.63
CA SER A 374 -46.22 -2.11 -34.94
C SER A 374 -45.93 -1.30 -33.68
N ASP A 375 -44.90 -1.69 -32.94
CA ASP A 375 -44.23 -0.76 -32.03
C ASP A 375 -43.31 0.16 -32.86
N SER A 376 -43.38 1.46 -32.57
CA SER A 376 -42.82 2.60 -33.34
C SER A 376 -41.30 2.62 -33.58
N SER A 377 -40.57 1.56 -33.19
CA SER A 377 -39.11 1.42 -33.32
C SER A 377 -38.65 0.42 -34.40
N HIS A 378 -39.57 -0.25 -35.12
CA HIS A 378 -39.24 -1.27 -36.12
C HIS A 378 -39.43 -0.76 -37.56
N GLY A 379 -38.45 -0.99 -38.45
CA GLY A 379 -38.56 -0.69 -39.90
C GLY A 379 -37.56 0.35 -40.44
N TYR A 380 -36.68 0.91 -39.60
CA TYR A 380 -35.70 1.94 -40.01
C TYR A 380 -34.29 1.39 -40.28
N GLY A 381 -33.97 0.19 -39.79
CA GLY A 381 -32.59 -0.32 -39.82
C GLY A 381 -31.98 -0.45 -41.21
N LEU A 382 -32.72 -1.01 -42.19
CA LEU A 382 -32.22 -1.18 -43.55
C LEU A 382 -32.28 0.11 -44.39
N SER A 383 -33.23 1.01 -44.13
CA SER A 383 -33.26 2.32 -44.82
C SER A 383 -32.07 3.19 -44.39
N ILE A 384 -31.70 3.18 -43.11
CA ILE A 384 -30.47 3.83 -42.61
C ILE A 384 -29.22 3.21 -43.24
N VAL A 385 -29.17 1.89 -43.37
CA VAL A 385 -28.05 1.20 -44.06
C VAL A 385 -27.88 1.72 -45.48
N LYS A 386 -28.97 1.82 -46.24
CA LYS A 386 -28.93 2.32 -47.62
C LYS A 386 -28.47 3.77 -47.67
N GLU A 387 -29.00 4.63 -46.81
CA GLU A 387 -28.63 6.05 -46.73
C GLU A 387 -27.14 6.23 -46.42
N LEU A 388 -26.60 5.51 -45.43
CA LEU A 388 -25.17 5.59 -45.06
C LEU A 388 -24.25 5.14 -46.21
N ILE A 389 -24.64 4.08 -46.92
CA ILE A 389 -23.87 3.54 -48.05
C ILE A 389 -23.90 4.50 -49.24
N GLU A 390 -25.08 5.02 -49.59
CA GLU A 390 -25.23 5.97 -50.71
C GLU A 390 -24.53 7.30 -50.42
N ASN A 391 -24.61 7.82 -49.19
CA ASN A 391 -23.90 9.03 -48.75
C ASN A 391 -22.38 8.88 -48.81
N SER A 392 -21.88 7.65 -48.75
CA SER A 392 -20.46 7.33 -48.87
C SER A 392 -20.05 6.90 -50.28
N ASN A 393 -20.86 7.23 -51.29
CA ASN A 393 -20.66 6.87 -52.70
C ASN A 393 -20.52 5.35 -52.94
N GLY A 394 -21.14 4.54 -52.08
CA GLY A 394 -21.19 3.09 -52.20
C GLY A 394 -22.47 2.57 -52.83
N THR A 395 -22.55 1.25 -52.97
CA THR A 395 -23.75 0.54 -53.42
C THR A 395 -24.09 -0.64 -52.51
N ILE A 396 -25.37 -0.97 -52.40
CA ILE A 396 -25.86 -2.17 -51.71
C ILE A 396 -26.84 -2.95 -52.59
N GLU A 397 -26.62 -4.26 -52.66
CA GLU A 397 -27.46 -5.22 -53.38
C GLU A 397 -27.88 -6.35 -52.45
N VAL A 398 -29.06 -6.92 -52.69
CA VAL A 398 -29.59 -8.05 -51.92
C VAL A 398 -29.98 -9.18 -52.85
N ILE A 399 -29.44 -10.37 -52.58
CA ILE A 399 -29.74 -11.60 -53.28
C ILE A 399 -30.32 -12.57 -52.26
N SER A 400 -31.58 -12.95 -52.43
CA SER A 400 -32.25 -13.90 -51.53
C SER A 400 -32.80 -15.08 -52.33
N THR A 401 -32.39 -16.28 -51.92
CA THR A 401 -32.80 -17.57 -52.49
C THR A 401 -33.40 -18.43 -51.39
N GLU A 402 -33.96 -19.60 -51.73
CA GLU A 402 -34.51 -20.54 -50.75
C GLU A 402 -33.49 -21.04 -49.71
N LEU A 403 -32.19 -21.00 -50.05
CA LEU A 403 -31.11 -21.49 -49.19
C LEU A 403 -30.41 -20.39 -48.39
N LYS A 404 -30.38 -19.16 -48.91
CA LYS A 404 -29.61 -18.06 -48.32
C LYS A 404 -30.02 -16.68 -48.78
N THR A 405 -29.78 -15.70 -47.92
CA THR A 405 -29.86 -14.27 -48.22
C THR A 405 -28.48 -13.64 -48.08
N ILE A 406 -28.07 -12.82 -49.05
CA ILE A 406 -26.77 -12.15 -49.13
C ILE A 406 -27.01 -10.65 -49.30
N PHE A 407 -26.44 -9.86 -48.40
CA PHE A 407 -26.28 -8.41 -48.57
C PHE A 407 -24.87 -8.16 -49.09
N LYS A 408 -24.76 -7.58 -50.28
CA LYS A 408 -23.50 -7.23 -50.93
C LYS A 408 -23.35 -5.72 -50.93
N ILE A 409 -22.28 -5.23 -50.30
CA ILE A 409 -21.99 -3.82 -50.14
C ILE A 409 -20.67 -3.54 -50.85
N VAL A 410 -20.61 -2.44 -51.60
CA VAL A 410 -19.38 -1.96 -52.24
C VAL A 410 -19.14 -0.53 -51.77
N LEU A 411 -17.97 -0.27 -51.19
CA LEU A 411 -17.56 1.04 -50.68
C LEU A 411 -16.23 1.47 -51.31
N PRO A 412 -16.00 2.78 -51.49
CA PRO A 412 -14.68 3.28 -51.87
C PRO A 412 -13.61 2.88 -50.84
N ALA A 413 -12.40 2.57 -51.32
CA ALA A 413 -11.29 2.20 -50.45
C ALA A 413 -10.02 2.93 -50.88
N LYS A 414 -9.18 3.30 -49.90
CA LYS A 414 -7.89 3.93 -50.13
C LYS A 414 -7.01 2.96 -50.91
N CYS A 415 -6.54 3.40 -52.08
CA CYS A 415 -5.48 2.69 -52.78
C CYS A 415 -4.15 2.90 -52.03
N ASN A 416 -3.61 1.84 -51.43
CA ASN A 416 -2.17 1.78 -51.22
C ASN A 416 -1.51 1.76 -52.61
N ASN A 417 -0.97 2.89 -53.04
CA ASN A 417 0.13 2.90 -53.99
C ASN A 417 1.29 2.21 -53.24
N VAL A 418 1.53 0.95 -53.58
CA VAL A 418 2.69 0.18 -53.12
C VAL A 418 3.97 0.89 -53.54
#